data_AF-A0A2T4V4D3-F1
#
_entry.id   AF-A0A2T4V4D3-F1
#
_cell.length_a   1.000
_cell.length_b   1.000
_cell.length_c   1.000
_cell.angle_alpha   90.00
_cell.angle_beta   90.00
_cell.angle_gamma   90.00
#
_symmetry.space_group_name_H-M   'P 1'
#
loop_
_entity.id
_entity.type
_entity.pdbx_description
1 polymer ?
#
loop_
_entity_poly.entity_id
_entity_poly.type
_entity_poly.pdbx_seq_one_letter_code
_entity_poly.pdbx_strand_id
1 'polypeptide(L)'
;MPVANVFRVEVAASNSRAAALVLARAFQVPLEAARQLLAESRVLPRDLEESEARRLVESLRQHGVSCQPVAAAGHGGAVCGTHSALAAELPCEDCRELVCVLCRGREGQALCARCSEQRARRTRAKWLRVSVLLMVLVLIAFWGTSRQRTRERRLEWERPLSVAVVLLARGEVKPEVRQAWSEGVGRLEGWLEREAGRYRADLGRPVRFVLAGPQPAAGLELTPPGDSLVARALHAWTLSRALSAVDEAAGLSSQGLDARIYVMLEPTSEGERLVEGMAEAGGSVGLVRGVQEDTELTLELTAVAHELFHCLGAEDAYDAQGHARVPEGLVEPGRQPLYPQPAAEVMVGEVPVGEAEGRLPESLEEVRVGPFTAISLRWAP
;
A
#
# COMPACT_ATOMS: atom_id res chain seq x y z
N MET A 1 57.94 -22.35 41.25
CA MET A 1 57.33 -23.49 40.52
C MET A 1 57.94 -23.54 39.13
N PRO A 2 58.41 -24.69 38.63
CA PRO A 2 59.03 -24.75 37.31
C PRO A 2 57.98 -24.38 36.26
N VAL A 3 58.31 -23.40 35.42
CA VAL A 3 57.51 -23.06 34.24
C VAL A 3 57.53 -24.31 33.36
N ALA A 4 56.40 -24.99 33.22
CA ALA A 4 56.31 -26.08 32.25
C ALA A 4 56.69 -25.53 30.88
N ASN A 5 57.71 -26.09 30.24
CA ASN A 5 58.12 -25.67 28.90
C ASN A 5 57.01 -26.09 27.93
N VAL A 6 56.19 -25.14 27.52
CA VAL A 6 55.14 -25.33 26.51
C VAL A 6 55.77 -25.17 25.13
N PHE A 7 55.44 -26.08 24.22
CA PHE A 7 55.89 -26.04 22.82
C PHE A 7 54.71 -25.89 21.88
N ARG A 8 54.92 -25.17 20.78
CA ARG A 8 54.02 -25.12 19.62
C ARG A 8 54.75 -25.62 18.39
N VAL A 9 54.01 -25.89 17.32
CA VAL A 9 54.59 -26.37 16.06
C VAL A 9 54.40 -25.32 14.99
N GLU A 10 55.51 -24.81 14.44
CA GLU A 10 55.51 -23.98 13.24
C GLU A 10 55.43 -24.87 12.02
N VAL A 11 54.47 -24.60 11.13
CA VAL A 11 54.22 -25.37 9.90
C VAL A 11 54.30 -24.45 8.69
N ALA A 12 54.92 -24.94 7.61
CA ALA A 12 54.83 -24.33 6.29
C ALA A 12 53.46 -24.62 5.65
N ALA A 13 53.02 -23.75 4.74
CA ALA A 13 51.78 -23.93 4.01
C ALA A 13 51.76 -25.28 3.26
N SER A 14 50.68 -26.05 3.39
CA SER A 14 50.51 -27.35 2.74
C SER A 14 49.05 -27.65 2.43
N ASN A 15 48.81 -28.22 1.25
CA ASN A 15 47.50 -28.70 0.82
C ASN A 15 47.33 -30.22 1.01
N SER A 16 48.25 -30.87 1.74
CA SER A 16 48.24 -32.33 1.95
C SER A 16 47.03 -32.77 2.78
N ARG A 17 46.13 -33.56 2.17
CA ARG A 17 44.97 -34.14 2.87
C ARG A 17 45.40 -35.07 4.02
N ALA A 18 46.48 -35.82 3.84
CA ALA A 18 47.00 -36.71 4.87
C ALA A 18 47.51 -35.93 6.09
N ALA A 19 48.26 -34.84 5.85
CA ALA A 19 48.70 -33.95 6.92
C ALA A 19 47.51 -33.26 7.63
N ALA A 20 46.49 -32.86 6.87
CA ALA A 20 45.26 -32.29 7.45
C ALA A 20 44.49 -33.30 8.31
N LEU A 21 44.49 -34.60 7.97
CA LEU A 21 43.90 -35.66 8.80
C LEU A 21 44.68 -35.88 10.10
N VAL A 22 46.01 -35.87 10.03
CA VAL A 22 46.88 -35.94 11.22
C VAL A 22 46.60 -34.76 12.14
N LEU A 23 46.54 -33.54 11.58
CA LEU A 23 46.26 -32.34 12.35
C LEU A 23 44.83 -32.33 12.93
N ALA A 24 43.82 -32.73 12.14
CA ALA A 24 42.43 -32.84 12.59
C ALA A 24 42.30 -33.79 13.79
N ARG A 25 42.97 -34.94 13.74
CA ARG A 25 42.99 -35.91 14.85
C ARG A 25 43.74 -35.39 16.05
N ALA A 26 44.93 -34.83 15.85
CA ALA A 26 45.74 -34.29 16.93
C ALA A 26 45.00 -33.15 17.64
N PHE A 27 44.37 -32.25 16.90
CA PHE A 27 43.73 -31.04 17.41
C PHE A 27 42.23 -31.22 17.72
N GLN A 28 41.67 -32.41 17.46
CA GLN A 28 40.23 -32.71 17.62
C GLN A 28 39.32 -31.69 16.92
N VAL A 29 39.75 -31.19 15.76
CA VAL A 29 38.99 -30.24 14.93
C VAL A 29 38.49 -30.93 13.66
N PRO A 30 37.39 -30.44 13.04
CA PRO A 30 36.96 -30.95 11.74
C PRO A 30 38.06 -30.87 10.68
N LEU A 31 38.05 -31.79 9.70
CA LEU A 31 39.06 -31.82 8.63
C LEU A 31 39.21 -30.48 7.91
N GLU A 32 38.10 -29.77 7.67
CA GLU A 32 38.12 -28.48 6.99
C GLU A 32 38.85 -27.40 7.81
N ALA A 33 38.65 -27.40 9.14
CA ALA A 33 39.38 -26.54 10.07
C ALA A 33 40.89 -26.84 10.05
N ALA A 34 41.26 -28.13 10.02
CA ALA A 34 42.67 -28.52 9.92
C ALA A 34 43.31 -28.10 8.58
N ARG A 35 42.55 -28.16 7.47
CA ARG A 35 43.01 -27.64 6.17
C ARG A 35 43.23 -26.14 6.22
N GLN A 36 42.33 -25.38 6.86
CA GLN A 36 42.49 -23.94 7.05
C GLN A 36 43.72 -23.59 7.89
N LEU A 37 44.06 -24.39 8.90
CA LEU A 37 45.30 -24.20 9.68
C LEU A 37 46.57 -24.45 8.85
N LEU A 38 46.53 -25.37 7.87
CA LEU A 38 47.67 -25.69 7.01
C LEU A 38 47.74 -24.84 5.74
N ALA A 39 46.69 -24.08 5.39
CA ALA A 39 46.62 -23.32 4.15
C ALA A 39 47.71 -22.23 4.05
N GLU A 40 48.20 -21.74 5.19
CA GLU A 40 49.21 -20.69 5.28
C GLU A 40 50.31 -21.09 6.25
N SER A 41 51.53 -20.57 6.07
CA SER A 41 52.61 -20.77 7.02
C SER A 41 52.28 -20.10 8.34
N ARG A 42 52.29 -20.85 9.45
CA ARG A 42 51.94 -20.33 10.77
C ARG A 42 52.46 -21.19 11.92
N VAL A 43 52.48 -20.61 13.11
CA VAL A 43 52.59 -21.35 14.37
C VAL A 43 51.20 -21.89 14.73
N LEU A 44 51.08 -23.20 14.93
CA LEU A 44 49.82 -23.83 15.26
C LEU A 44 49.36 -23.38 16.66
N PRO A 45 48.09 -22.96 16.81
CA PRO A 45 47.57 -22.34 18.04
C PRO A 45 47.14 -23.42 19.04
N ARG A 46 48.07 -24.30 19.43
CA ARG A 46 47.86 -25.28 20.50
C ARG A 46 49.15 -25.50 21.27
N ASP A 47 49.02 -25.35 22.58
CA ASP A 47 50.05 -25.61 23.55
C ASP A 47 50.18 -27.14 23.73
N LEU A 48 51.38 -27.66 23.50
CA LEU A 48 51.71 -29.09 23.57
C LEU A 48 52.87 -29.31 24.53
N GLU A 49 52.92 -30.50 25.15
CA GLU A 49 54.13 -30.96 25.82
C GLU A 49 55.23 -31.24 24.79
N GLU A 50 56.50 -31.14 25.20
CA GLU A 50 57.64 -31.35 24.29
C GLU A 50 57.59 -32.68 23.53
N SER A 51 57.19 -33.76 24.22
CA SER A 51 57.07 -35.09 23.62
C SER A 51 55.94 -35.19 22.59
N GLU A 52 54.85 -34.44 22.80
CA GLU A 52 53.70 -34.37 21.88
C GLU A 52 54.04 -33.52 20.65
N ALA A 53 54.69 -32.38 20.85
CA ALA A 53 55.15 -31.51 19.76
C ALA A 53 56.12 -32.26 18.83
N ARG A 54 57.08 -33.01 19.39
CA ARG A 54 58.02 -33.83 18.60
C ARG A 54 57.31 -34.93 17.80
N ARG A 55 56.33 -35.63 18.40
CA ARG A 55 55.53 -36.66 17.70
C ARG A 55 54.67 -36.10 16.58
N LEU A 56 54.09 -34.92 16.79
CA LEU A 56 53.30 -34.23 15.77
C LEU A 56 54.18 -33.79 14.59
N VAL A 57 55.36 -33.22 14.87
CA VAL A 57 56.34 -32.82 13.83
C VAL A 57 56.76 -34.02 12.99
N GLU A 58 57.09 -35.15 13.62
CA GLU A 58 57.47 -36.37 12.91
C GLU A 58 56.34 -36.86 11.99
N SER A 59 55.11 -36.91 12.51
CA SER A 59 53.93 -37.34 11.75
C SER A 59 53.62 -36.41 10.57
N LEU A 60 53.79 -35.09 10.73
CA LEU A 60 53.57 -34.10 9.67
C LEU A 60 54.65 -34.17 8.58
N ARG A 61 55.91 -34.38 8.97
CA ARG A 61 57.04 -34.54 8.02
C ARG A 61 56.91 -35.77 7.15
N GLN A 62 56.41 -36.88 7.69
CA GLN A 62 56.11 -38.10 6.93
C GLN A 62 55.07 -37.86 5.81
N HIS A 63 54.28 -36.80 5.94
CA HIS A 63 53.28 -36.39 4.94
C HIS A 63 53.69 -35.14 4.14
N GLY A 64 55.00 -34.84 4.11
CA GLY A 64 55.59 -33.81 3.24
C GLY A 64 55.39 -32.37 3.72
N VAL A 65 55.06 -32.15 5.00
CA VAL A 65 54.94 -30.81 5.59
C VAL A 65 56.25 -30.44 6.30
N SER A 66 56.87 -29.33 5.90
CA SER A 66 57.98 -28.76 6.64
C SER A 66 57.46 -28.13 7.94
N CYS A 67 57.96 -28.60 9.08
CA CYS A 67 57.55 -28.11 10.38
C CYS A 67 58.64 -28.26 11.44
N GLN A 68 58.58 -27.43 12.48
CA GLN A 68 59.55 -27.42 13.59
C GLN A 68 58.88 -27.06 14.92
N PRO A 69 59.34 -27.62 16.05
CA PRO A 69 58.86 -27.22 17.37
C PRO A 69 59.46 -25.86 17.75
N VAL A 70 58.64 -24.96 18.28
CA VAL A 70 59.00 -23.63 18.75
C VAL A 70 58.61 -23.53 20.22
N ALA A 71 59.54 -23.08 21.07
CA ALA A 71 59.25 -22.83 22.48
C ALA A 71 58.25 -21.67 22.61
N ALA A 72 57.12 -21.90 23.28
CA ALA A 72 56.12 -20.87 23.53
C ALA A 72 56.38 -20.25 24.91
N ALA A 73 56.56 -18.93 24.96
CA ALA A 73 56.67 -18.21 26.23
C ALA A 73 55.32 -18.32 26.98
N GLY A 74 55.36 -18.98 28.14
CA GLY A 74 54.19 -19.37 28.92
C GLY A 74 53.21 -18.23 29.16
N HIS A 75 52.13 -18.23 28.40
CA HIS A 75 50.83 -17.79 28.86
C HIS A 75 50.08 -19.11 28.98
N GLY A 76 49.66 -19.51 30.18
CA GLY A 76 48.71 -20.62 30.34
C GLY A 76 47.44 -20.23 29.61
N GLY A 77 47.41 -20.51 28.31
CA GLY A 77 46.66 -19.75 27.32
C GLY A 77 45.19 -19.90 27.59
N ALA A 78 44.45 -18.80 27.59
CA ALA A 78 43.01 -18.87 27.55
C ALA A 78 42.63 -19.80 26.39
N VAL A 79 41.85 -20.83 26.68
CA VAL A 79 41.38 -21.78 25.68
C VAL A 79 40.14 -21.20 25.03
N CYS A 80 39.98 -21.40 23.73
CA CYS A 80 38.78 -20.91 23.05
C CYS A 80 37.54 -21.67 23.54
N GLY A 81 36.51 -20.95 24.02
CA GLY A 81 35.27 -21.56 24.52
C GLY A 81 34.49 -22.37 23.47
N THR A 82 34.75 -22.17 22.18
CA THR A 82 34.16 -22.94 21.07
C THR A 82 35.09 -24.06 20.58
N HIS A 83 36.40 -23.88 20.67
CA HIS A 83 37.41 -24.85 20.25
C HIS A 83 38.37 -25.11 21.42
N SER A 84 37.97 -26.04 22.30
CA SER A 84 38.68 -26.29 23.56
C SER A 84 40.10 -26.84 23.40
N ALA A 85 40.47 -27.28 22.20
CA ALA A 85 41.81 -27.75 21.88
C ALA A 85 42.74 -26.64 21.35
N LEU A 86 42.22 -25.41 21.16
CA LEU A 86 42.94 -24.30 20.56
C LEU A 86 43.13 -23.14 21.54
N ALA A 87 44.30 -22.52 21.46
CA ALA A 87 44.62 -21.28 22.17
C ALA A 87 43.76 -20.12 21.62
N ALA A 88 43.25 -19.31 22.54
CA ALA A 88 42.50 -18.10 22.25
C ALA A 88 43.44 -16.89 22.26
N GLU A 89 43.67 -16.33 21.07
CA GLU A 89 44.74 -15.35 20.83
C GLU A 89 44.20 -14.05 20.24
N LEU A 90 43.01 -14.09 19.65
CA LEU A 90 42.38 -12.95 18.97
C LEU A 90 41.19 -12.47 19.79
N PRO A 91 41.08 -11.17 20.11
CA PRO A 91 39.87 -10.64 20.72
C PRO A 91 38.72 -10.64 19.70
N CYS A 92 37.54 -11.08 20.12
CA CYS A 92 36.31 -10.92 19.35
C CYS A 92 36.03 -9.43 19.12
N GLU A 93 35.71 -9.03 17.88
CA GLU A 93 35.49 -7.62 17.54
C GLU A 93 34.32 -6.96 18.31
N ASP A 94 33.29 -7.75 18.65
CA ASP A 94 32.07 -7.22 19.29
C ASP A 94 32.15 -7.22 20.82
N CYS A 95 32.58 -8.34 21.43
CA CYS A 95 32.54 -8.54 22.89
C CYS A 95 33.92 -8.56 23.55
N ARG A 96 35.01 -8.51 22.77
CA ARG A 96 36.41 -8.62 23.22
C ARG A 96 36.79 -9.93 23.93
N GLU A 97 35.91 -10.93 23.93
CA GLU A 97 36.23 -12.29 24.39
C GLU A 97 37.32 -12.90 23.51
N LEU A 98 38.32 -13.56 24.12
CA LEU A 98 39.40 -14.20 23.36
C LEU A 98 38.87 -15.42 22.60
N VAL A 99 39.19 -15.50 21.31
CA VAL A 99 38.84 -16.58 20.40
C VAL A 99 40.07 -17.11 19.66
N CYS A 100 40.00 -18.34 19.16
CA CYS A 100 41.07 -18.93 18.37
C CYS A 100 41.07 -18.41 16.92
N VAL A 101 42.15 -18.69 16.19
CA VAL A 101 42.32 -18.30 14.77
C VAL A 101 41.25 -18.82 13.81
N LEU A 102 40.54 -19.88 14.20
CA LEU A 102 39.46 -20.50 13.42
C LEU A 102 38.09 -19.84 13.63
N CYS A 103 37.92 -19.05 14.69
CA CYS A 103 36.68 -18.33 14.96
C CYS A 103 36.58 -17.07 14.09
N ARG A 104 36.32 -17.26 12.78
CA ARG A 104 36.19 -16.18 11.80
C ARG A 104 34.76 -16.00 11.30
N GLY A 105 34.35 -14.75 11.14
CA GLY A 105 33.12 -14.36 10.45
C GLY A 105 33.22 -14.47 8.93
N ARG A 106 32.13 -14.17 8.22
CA ARG A 106 32.04 -14.24 6.74
C ARG A 106 33.06 -13.36 6.00
N GLU A 107 33.55 -12.30 6.63
CA GLU A 107 34.51 -11.35 6.08
C GLU A 107 35.91 -11.49 6.71
N GLY A 108 36.20 -12.62 7.36
CA GLY A 108 37.51 -12.89 7.99
C GLY A 108 37.72 -12.29 9.38
N GLN A 109 36.74 -11.54 9.88
CA GLN A 109 36.71 -10.89 11.21
C GLN A 109 36.75 -11.92 12.35
N ALA A 110 37.48 -11.65 13.44
CA ALA A 110 37.49 -12.54 14.60
C ALA A 110 36.19 -12.40 15.41
N LEU A 111 35.34 -13.43 15.41
CA LEU A 111 34.04 -13.41 16.07
C LEU A 111 33.81 -14.69 16.88
N CYS A 112 33.39 -14.54 18.14
CA CYS A 112 32.94 -15.69 18.93
C CYS A 112 31.62 -16.24 18.39
N ALA A 113 31.31 -17.51 18.70
CA ALA A 113 30.09 -18.17 18.22
C ALA A 113 28.80 -17.40 18.55
N ARG A 114 28.75 -16.76 19.72
CA ARG A 114 27.59 -15.94 20.13
C ARG A 114 27.44 -14.70 19.25
N CYS A 115 28.53 -13.96 19.03
CA CYS A 115 28.51 -12.74 18.20
C CYS A 115 28.26 -13.05 16.72
N SER A 116 28.82 -14.16 16.20
CA SER A 116 28.58 -14.59 14.83
C SER A 116 27.11 -14.97 14.60
N GLU A 117 26.48 -15.70 15.54
CA GLU A 117 25.05 -15.99 15.50
C GLU A 117 24.21 -14.72 15.61
N GLN A 118 24.55 -13.79 16.51
CA GLN A 118 23.83 -12.53 16.67
C GLN A 118 23.89 -11.67 15.40
N ARG A 119 25.06 -11.52 14.77
CA ARG A 119 25.21 -10.83 13.48
C ARG A 119 24.40 -11.54 12.39
N ALA A 120 24.46 -12.87 12.31
CA ALA A 120 23.65 -13.64 11.36
C ALA A 120 22.14 -13.41 11.57
N ARG A 121 21.64 -13.44 12.81
CA ARG A 121 20.24 -13.13 13.13
C ARG A 121 19.85 -11.71 12.71
N ARG A 122 20.69 -10.70 13.00
CA ARG A 122 20.45 -9.31 12.59
C ARG A 122 20.39 -9.14 11.07
N THR A 123 21.31 -9.76 10.33
CA THR A 123 21.30 -9.73 8.86
C THR A 123 20.05 -10.42 8.29
N ARG A 124 19.69 -11.61 8.79
CA ARG A 124 18.45 -12.30 8.39
C ARG A 124 17.21 -11.47 8.70
N ALA A 125 17.14 -10.85 9.87
CA ALA A 125 16.04 -9.96 10.24
C ALA A 125 15.98 -8.71 9.32
N LYS A 126 17.13 -8.12 8.98
CA LYS A 126 17.21 -7.01 8.01
C LYS A 126 16.66 -7.45 6.64
N TRP A 127 17.14 -8.58 6.12
CA TRP A 127 16.69 -9.11 4.83
C TRP A 127 15.21 -9.45 4.84
N LEU A 128 14.70 -10.12 5.89
CA LEU A 128 13.28 -10.40 6.06
C LEU A 128 12.45 -9.11 6.06
N ARG A 129 12.85 -8.11 6.84
CA ARG A 129 12.17 -6.81 6.88
C ARG A 129 12.16 -6.14 5.51
N VAL A 130 13.29 -6.09 4.82
CA VAL A 130 13.39 -5.49 3.48
C VAL A 130 12.51 -6.24 2.48
N SER A 131 12.54 -7.57 2.48
CA SER A 131 11.69 -8.39 1.62
C SER A 131 10.20 -8.17 1.88
N VAL A 132 9.79 -8.09 3.15
CA VAL A 132 8.39 -7.80 3.52
C VAL A 132 7.99 -6.39 3.05
N LEU A 133 8.83 -5.38 3.27
CA LEU A 133 8.55 -4.01 2.83
C LEU A 133 8.47 -3.92 1.30
N LEU A 134 9.35 -4.59 0.57
CA LEU A 134 9.31 -4.63 -0.90
C LEU A 134 8.07 -5.37 -1.40
N MET A 135 7.68 -6.48 -0.77
CA MET A 135 6.45 -7.19 -1.11
C MET A 135 5.23 -6.29 -0.91
N VAL A 136 5.14 -5.60 0.23
CA VAL A 136 4.05 -4.65 0.51
C VAL A 136 4.04 -3.52 -0.52
N LEU A 137 5.20 -2.96 -0.87
CA LEU A 137 5.31 -1.92 -1.89
C LEU A 137 4.80 -2.39 -3.26
N VAL A 138 5.20 -3.60 -3.69
CA VAL A 138 4.74 -4.19 -4.96
C VAL A 138 3.23 -4.41 -4.94
N LEU A 139 2.66 -4.89 -3.83
CA LEU A 139 1.21 -5.08 -3.69
C LEU A 139 0.46 -3.76 -3.78
N ILE A 140 0.95 -2.70 -3.12
CA ILE A 140 0.34 -1.36 -3.18
C ILE A 140 0.42 -0.80 -4.60
N ALA A 141 1.57 -0.92 -5.27
CA ALA A 141 1.76 -0.46 -6.64
C ALA A 141 0.84 -1.21 -7.62
N PHE A 142 0.73 -2.52 -7.47
CA PHE A 142 -0.18 -3.34 -8.27
C PHE A 142 -1.64 -2.96 -8.03
N TRP A 143 -2.05 -2.79 -6.76
CA TRP A 143 -3.40 -2.36 -6.41
C TRP A 143 -3.73 -0.98 -6.99
N GLY A 144 -2.83 0.00 -6.83
CA GLY A 144 -3.01 1.36 -7.36
C GLY A 144 -3.11 1.39 -8.88
N THR A 145 -2.23 0.67 -9.59
CA THR A 145 -2.28 0.59 -11.07
C THR A 145 -3.52 -0.14 -11.57
N SER A 146 -3.95 -1.21 -10.90
CA SER A 146 -5.21 -1.89 -11.22
C SER A 146 -6.39 -0.95 -11.06
N ARG A 147 -6.44 -0.19 -9.97
CA ARG A 147 -7.51 0.77 -9.70
C ARG A 147 -7.56 1.89 -10.73
N GLN A 148 -6.40 2.44 -11.08
CA GLN A 148 -6.28 3.46 -12.13
C GLN A 148 -6.78 2.94 -13.49
N ARG A 149 -6.38 1.73 -13.89
CA ARG A 149 -6.86 1.11 -15.13
C ARG A 149 -8.37 0.91 -15.16
N THR A 150 -8.97 0.51 -14.03
CA THR A 150 -10.43 0.36 -13.93
C THR A 150 -11.13 1.71 -14.11
N ARG A 151 -10.56 2.80 -13.57
CA ARG A 151 -11.08 4.16 -13.79
C ARG A 151 -10.96 4.57 -15.26
N GLU A 152 -9.80 4.36 -15.87
CA GLU A 152 -9.58 4.71 -17.28
C GLU A 152 -10.56 3.99 -18.22
N ARG A 153 -10.83 2.70 -17.98
CA ARG A 153 -11.82 1.92 -18.75
C ARG A 153 -13.23 2.50 -18.70
N ARG A 154 -13.64 3.13 -17.59
CA ARG A 154 -14.95 3.79 -17.51
C ARG A 154 -15.03 5.04 -18.39
N LEU A 155 -13.89 5.69 -18.64
CA LEU A 155 -13.77 6.90 -19.46
C LEU A 155 -13.46 6.62 -20.94
N GLU A 156 -13.23 5.37 -21.32
CA GLU A 156 -13.09 4.98 -22.73
C GLU A 156 -14.45 4.98 -23.44
N TRP A 157 -15.54 4.84 -22.68
CA TRP A 157 -16.92 4.83 -23.16
C TRP A 157 -17.21 3.77 -24.25
N GLU A 158 -16.52 2.64 -24.21
CA GLU A 158 -16.75 1.52 -25.15
C GLU A 158 -18.14 0.87 -24.99
N ARG A 159 -18.73 1.01 -23.79
CA ARG A 159 -20.08 0.58 -23.47
C ARG A 159 -20.75 1.58 -22.53
N PRO A 160 -22.08 1.60 -22.47
CA PRO A 160 -22.79 2.32 -21.42
C PRO A 160 -22.35 1.83 -20.03
N LEU A 161 -22.16 2.77 -19.11
CA LEU A 161 -21.88 2.47 -17.71
C LEU A 161 -23.16 2.05 -17.00
N SER A 162 -23.10 0.97 -16.22
CA SER A 162 -24.20 0.52 -15.40
C SER A 162 -24.06 1.11 -13.99
N VAL A 163 -24.94 2.02 -13.62
CA VAL A 163 -24.87 2.76 -12.35
C VAL A 163 -26.08 2.45 -11.49
N ALA A 164 -25.88 2.01 -10.26
CA ALA A 164 -27.01 1.82 -9.34
C ALA A 164 -27.32 3.13 -8.60
N VAL A 165 -28.60 3.47 -8.48
CA VAL A 165 -29.10 4.48 -7.56
C VAL A 165 -29.84 3.75 -6.45
N VAL A 166 -29.32 3.79 -5.23
CA VAL A 166 -29.85 3.04 -4.09
C VAL A 166 -30.50 4.01 -3.12
N LEU A 167 -31.83 3.96 -3.02
CA LEU A 167 -32.57 4.78 -2.07
C LEU A 167 -32.42 4.17 -0.67
N LEU A 168 -32.04 5.00 0.29
CA LEU A 168 -31.93 4.70 1.71
C LEU A 168 -32.91 5.60 2.46
N ALA A 169 -33.68 5.05 3.41
CA ALA A 169 -34.60 5.88 4.19
C ALA A 169 -34.68 5.43 5.65
N ARG A 170 -34.94 6.38 6.54
CA ARG A 170 -35.32 6.14 7.93
C ARG A 170 -36.85 6.17 8.05
N GLY A 171 -37.49 5.06 7.68
CA GLY A 171 -38.95 4.90 7.74
C GLY A 171 -39.56 4.59 6.38
N GLU A 172 -40.89 4.72 6.29
CA GLU A 172 -41.62 4.46 5.06
C GLU A 172 -41.46 5.62 4.07
N VAL A 173 -41.11 5.29 2.82
CA VAL A 173 -41.12 6.23 1.70
C VAL A 173 -42.45 6.12 0.99
N LYS A 174 -43.12 7.25 0.79
CA LYS A 174 -44.43 7.29 0.14
C LYS A 174 -44.34 6.77 -1.32
N PRO A 175 -45.38 6.08 -1.83
CA PRO A 175 -45.37 5.55 -3.20
C PRO A 175 -45.10 6.61 -4.27
N GLU A 176 -45.59 7.84 -4.07
CA GLU A 176 -45.43 8.95 -5.01
C GLU A 176 -43.96 9.34 -5.18
N VAL A 177 -43.20 9.38 -4.07
CA VAL A 177 -41.76 9.67 -4.08
C VAL A 177 -40.99 8.54 -4.78
N ARG A 178 -41.35 7.28 -4.53
CA ARG A 178 -40.73 6.14 -5.22
C ARG A 178 -40.98 6.20 -6.73
N GLN A 179 -42.19 6.56 -7.14
CA GLN A 179 -42.51 6.75 -8.55
C GLN A 179 -41.73 7.91 -9.16
N ALA A 180 -41.67 9.05 -8.45
CA ALA A 180 -40.88 10.21 -8.86
C ALA A 180 -39.41 9.84 -9.11
N TRP A 181 -38.80 9.04 -8.24
CA TRP A 181 -37.43 8.53 -8.42
C TRP A 181 -37.29 7.61 -9.64
N SER A 182 -38.25 6.70 -9.85
CA SER A 182 -38.26 5.82 -11.02
C SER A 182 -38.32 6.61 -12.33
N GLU A 183 -39.13 7.67 -12.38
CA GLU A 183 -39.25 8.55 -13.55
C GLU A 183 -38.03 9.49 -13.68
N GLY A 184 -37.58 10.04 -12.56
CA GLY A 184 -36.47 10.98 -12.46
C GLY A 184 -35.14 10.38 -12.91
N VAL A 185 -34.86 9.13 -12.55
CA VAL A 185 -33.69 8.40 -13.06
C VAL A 185 -33.73 8.24 -14.58
N GLY A 186 -34.91 8.01 -15.16
CA GLY A 186 -35.09 8.00 -16.62
C GLY A 186 -34.86 9.38 -17.26
N ARG A 187 -35.32 10.46 -16.61
CA ARG A 187 -35.02 11.84 -17.04
C ARG A 187 -33.51 12.10 -17.01
N LEU A 188 -32.82 11.60 -16.00
CA LEU A 188 -31.37 11.75 -15.83
C LEU A 188 -30.58 10.99 -16.90
N GLU A 189 -30.98 9.77 -17.27
CA GLU A 189 -30.40 9.06 -18.44
C GLU A 189 -30.51 9.91 -19.71
N GLY A 190 -31.70 10.47 -19.96
CA GLY A 190 -31.94 11.31 -21.13
C GLY A 190 -31.16 12.62 -21.11
N TRP A 191 -30.97 13.21 -19.92
CA TRP A 191 -30.12 14.40 -19.76
C TRP A 191 -28.65 14.08 -20.07
N LEU A 192 -28.11 12.98 -19.54
CA LEU A 192 -26.74 12.53 -19.83
C LEU A 192 -26.51 12.25 -21.32
N GLU A 193 -27.47 11.60 -21.98
CA GLU A 193 -27.44 11.36 -23.43
C GLU A 193 -27.35 12.68 -24.21
N ARG A 194 -28.17 13.68 -23.85
CA ARG A 194 -28.14 14.99 -24.51
C ARG A 194 -26.81 15.70 -24.27
N GLU A 195 -26.35 15.79 -23.03
CA GLU A 195 -25.13 16.53 -22.68
C GLU A 195 -23.88 15.87 -23.25
N ALA A 196 -23.75 14.55 -23.19
CA ALA A 196 -22.69 13.81 -23.85
C ALA A 196 -22.70 14.06 -25.37
N GLY A 197 -23.88 14.03 -25.99
CA GLY A 197 -24.06 14.28 -27.42
C GLY A 197 -23.63 15.68 -27.88
N ARG A 198 -23.57 16.68 -26.99
CA ARG A 198 -23.07 18.04 -27.32
C ARG A 198 -21.58 18.05 -27.61
N TYR A 199 -20.84 17.19 -26.92
CA TYR A 199 -19.38 17.11 -27.02
C TYR A 199 -18.94 15.97 -27.93
N ARG A 200 -19.66 14.84 -27.90
CA ARG A 200 -19.34 13.63 -28.65
C ARG A 200 -20.59 12.86 -29.06
N ALA A 201 -21.04 13.11 -30.28
CA ALA A 201 -22.30 12.60 -30.82
C ALA A 201 -22.35 11.06 -30.99
N ASP A 202 -21.21 10.38 -31.08
CA ASP A 202 -21.14 8.91 -31.23
C ASP A 202 -21.35 8.14 -29.92
N LEU A 203 -21.34 8.80 -28.75
CA LEU A 203 -21.53 8.14 -27.44
C LEU A 203 -22.92 7.53 -27.26
N GLY A 204 -23.96 8.10 -27.90
CA GLY A 204 -25.35 7.70 -27.69
C GLY A 204 -25.74 7.82 -26.22
N ARG A 205 -26.08 6.68 -25.58
CA ARG A 205 -26.46 6.61 -24.16
C ARG A 205 -25.26 6.21 -23.29
N PRO A 206 -24.56 7.16 -22.63
CA PRO A 206 -23.33 6.86 -21.91
C PRO A 206 -23.56 6.09 -20.60
N VAL A 207 -24.76 6.19 -20.02
CA VAL A 207 -25.07 5.64 -18.70
C VAL A 207 -26.44 4.97 -18.71
N ARG A 208 -26.54 3.85 -18.00
CA ARG A 208 -27.77 3.13 -17.68
C ARG A 208 -27.90 3.03 -16.16
N PHE A 209 -29.02 3.51 -15.65
CA PHE A 209 -29.27 3.48 -14.22
C PHE A 209 -30.12 2.26 -13.82
N VAL A 210 -29.81 1.72 -12.66
CA VAL A 210 -30.60 0.69 -11.97
C VAL A 210 -31.06 1.28 -10.65
N LEU A 211 -32.35 1.57 -10.52
CA LEU A 211 -32.92 2.04 -9.26
C LEU A 211 -33.17 0.86 -8.32
N ALA A 212 -32.71 0.96 -7.07
CA ALA A 212 -32.93 -0.04 -6.04
C ALA A 212 -33.37 0.59 -4.72
N GLY A 213 -34.09 -0.19 -3.90
CA GLY A 213 -34.63 0.26 -2.63
C GLY A 213 -36.08 0.77 -2.72
N PRO A 214 -36.56 1.50 -1.69
CA PRO A 214 -35.81 1.99 -0.54
C PRO A 214 -35.36 0.87 0.40
N GLN A 215 -34.10 0.93 0.83
CA GLN A 215 -33.54 0.07 1.87
C GLN A 215 -33.51 0.81 3.21
N PRO A 216 -33.63 0.11 4.35
CA PRO A 216 -33.46 0.75 5.65
C PRO A 216 -32.07 1.36 5.79
N ALA A 217 -31.99 2.63 6.19
CA ALA A 217 -30.74 3.32 6.49
C ALA A 217 -30.10 2.93 7.84
N ALA A 218 -30.55 1.83 8.45
CA ALA A 218 -30.19 1.46 9.82
C ALA A 218 -28.67 1.21 9.95
N GLY A 219 -28.01 1.97 10.83
CA GLY A 219 -26.57 1.84 11.09
C GLY A 219 -25.66 2.58 10.11
N LEU A 220 -26.20 3.32 9.13
CA LEU A 220 -25.39 4.20 8.29
C LEU A 220 -25.19 5.55 9.00
N GLU A 221 -24.00 5.77 9.54
CA GLU A 221 -23.57 7.07 10.07
C GLU A 221 -22.62 7.74 9.06
N LEU A 222 -23.06 8.86 8.50
CA LEU A 222 -22.27 9.70 7.58
C LEU A 222 -21.38 10.71 8.31
N THR A 223 -21.17 10.52 9.62
CA THR A 223 -20.39 11.42 10.46
C THR A 223 -18.93 11.41 9.98
N PRO A 224 -18.31 12.59 9.74
CA PRO A 224 -16.93 12.65 9.30
C PRO A 224 -16.01 11.95 10.30
N PRO A 225 -15.00 11.18 9.82
CA PRO A 225 -14.09 10.48 10.70
C PRO A 225 -13.25 11.46 11.52
N GLY A 226 -12.86 11.05 12.73
CA GLY A 226 -11.85 11.80 13.48
C GLY A 226 -10.50 11.85 12.75
N ASP A 227 -9.65 12.83 13.07
CA ASP A 227 -8.43 13.16 12.32
C ASP A 227 -7.37 12.04 12.23
N SER A 228 -7.43 11.04 13.10
CA SER A 228 -6.42 9.97 13.12
C SER A 228 -6.55 9.04 11.90
N LEU A 229 -5.41 8.62 11.33
CA LEU A 229 -5.38 7.67 10.21
C LEU A 229 -6.12 6.35 10.52
N VAL A 230 -6.04 5.90 11.77
CA VAL A 230 -6.73 4.68 12.23
C VAL A 230 -8.23 4.89 12.27
N ALA A 231 -8.71 6.03 12.78
CA ALA A 231 -10.13 6.36 12.80
C ALA A 231 -10.70 6.47 11.38
N ARG A 232 -9.96 7.10 10.45
CA ARG A 232 -10.35 7.18 9.02
C ARG A 232 -10.43 5.80 8.37
N ALA A 233 -9.44 4.93 8.62
CA ALA A 233 -9.43 3.57 8.09
C ALA A 233 -10.57 2.73 8.66
N LEU A 234 -10.83 2.84 9.97
CA LEU A 234 -11.93 2.16 10.63
C LEU A 234 -13.28 2.63 10.08
N HIS A 235 -13.48 3.95 9.94
CA HIS A 235 -14.68 4.55 9.38
C HIS A 235 -14.93 4.10 7.93
N ALA A 236 -13.90 4.11 7.09
CA ALA A 236 -14.01 3.62 5.72
C ALA A 236 -14.38 2.13 5.67
N TRP A 237 -13.82 1.32 6.57
CA TRP A 237 -14.16 -0.11 6.68
C TRP A 237 -15.60 -0.33 7.18
N THR A 238 -16.04 0.42 8.20
CA THR A 238 -17.43 0.32 8.72
C THR A 238 -18.43 0.75 7.66
N LEU A 239 -18.18 1.86 6.97
CA LEU A 239 -19.02 2.36 5.90
C LEU A 239 -19.07 1.35 4.75
N SER A 240 -17.92 0.84 4.30
CA SER A 240 -17.85 -0.18 3.23
C SER A 240 -18.67 -1.43 3.58
N ARG A 241 -18.62 -1.91 4.84
CA ARG A 241 -19.43 -3.05 5.27
C ARG A 241 -20.91 -2.75 5.32
N ALA A 242 -21.30 -1.58 5.81
CA ALA A 242 -22.70 -1.17 5.85
C ALA A 242 -23.28 -1.07 4.44
N LEU A 243 -22.56 -0.42 3.51
CA LEU A 243 -22.94 -0.34 2.10
C LEU A 243 -22.98 -1.71 1.41
N SER A 244 -22.05 -2.61 1.74
CA SER A 244 -22.07 -3.99 1.21
C SER A 244 -23.31 -4.77 1.66
N ALA A 245 -23.75 -4.58 2.91
CA ALA A 245 -24.98 -5.20 3.42
C ALA A 245 -26.23 -4.61 2.74
N VAL A 246 -26.24 -3.30 2.48
CA VAL A 246 -27.29 -2.64 1.69
C VAL A 246 -27.34 -3.22 0.28
N ASP A 247 -26.20 -3.38 -0.39
CA ASP A 247 -26.12 -3.94 -1.74
C ASP A 247 -26.66 -5.37 -1.81
N GLU A 248 -26.36 -6.18 -0.80
CA GLU A 248 -26.88 -7.55 -0.70
C GLU A 248 -28.39 -7.55 -0.52
N ALA A 249 -28.92 -6.72 0.39
CA ALA A 249 -30.36 -6.56 0.60
C ALA A 249 -31.09 -6.00 -0.62
N ALA A 250 -30.42 -5.16 -1.42
CA ALA A 250 -30.92 -4.59 -2.66
C ALA A 250 -30.78 -5.54 -3.87
N GLY A 251 -30.14 -6.70 -3.72
CA GLY A 251 -29.92 -7.66 -4.82
C GLY A 251 -28.91 -7.16 -5.88
N LEU A 252 -27.98 -6.30 -5.48
CA LEU A 252 -27.01 -5.65 -6.38
C LEU A 252 -25.63 -6.31 -6.39
N SER A 253 -25.32 -7.20 -5.43
CA SER A 253 -23.97 -7.76 -5.25
C SER A 253 -23.44 -8.57 -6.44
N SER A 254 -24.32 -9.14 -7.26
CA SER A 254 -23.97 -9.91 -8.46
C SER A 254 -23.98 -9.09 -9.74
N GLN A 255 -24.38 -7.82 -9.68
CA GLN A 255 -24.47 -6.95 -10.83
C GLN A 255 -23.09 -6.31 -11.10
N GLY A 256 -22.62 -6.41 -12.34
CA GLY A 256 -21.37 -5.80 -12.81
C GLY A 256 -21.46 -4.27 -12.93
N LEU A 257 -21.79 -3.59 -11.83
CA LEU A 257 -22.01 -2.16 -11.74
C LEU A 257 -20.68 -1.39 -11.76
N ASP A 258 -20.65 -0.31 -12.55
CA ASP A 258 -19.50 0.57 -12.70
C ASP A 258 -19.42 1.63 -11.59
N ALA A 259 -20.57 2.05 -11.06
CA ALA A 259 -20.69 2.95 -9.92
C ALA A 259 -22.00 2.71 -9.14
N ARG A 260 -22.04 3.18 -7.89
CA ARG A 260 -23.20 3.12 -6.98
C ARG A 260 -23.38 4.47 -6.33
N ILE A 261 -24.56 5.06 -6.43
CA ILE A 261 -24.92 6.30 -5.78
C ILE A 261 -25.97 5.98 -4.72
N TYR A 262 -25.64 6.17 -3.46
CA TYR A 262 -26.56 5.94 -2.33
C TYR A 262 -27.24 7.25 -1.98
N VAL A 263 -28.58 7.28 -2.06
CA VAL A 263 -29.37 8.47 -1.76
C VAL A 263 -30.04 8.28 -0.41
N MET A 264 -29.57 9.01 0.60
CA MET A 264 -30.17 9.08 1.94
C MET A 264 -31.34 10.05 1.92
N LEU A 265 -32.57 9.51 1.93
CA LEU A 265 -33.81 10.27 2.05
C LEU A 265 -34.04 10.62 3.52
N GLU A 266 -33.91 11.92 3.83
CA GLU A 266 -34.12 12.48 5.15
C GLU A 266 -35.40 13.34 5.17
N PRO A 267 -36.19 13.32 6.26
CA PRO A 267 -37.34 14.20 6.37
C PRO A 267 -36.89 15.66 6.40
N THR A 268 -37.66 16.53 5.76
CA THR A 268 -37.34 17.96 5.69
C THR A 268 -37.26 18.57 7.11
N SER A 269 -36.10 19.11 7.51
CA SER A 269 -36.02 20.03 8.66
C SER A 269 -36.32 21.46 8.22
N GLU A 270 -37.02 22.23 9.07
CA GLU A 270 -37.39 23.62 8.75
C GLU A 270 -36.16 24.45 8.34
N GLY A 271 -36.09 24.85 7.06
CA GLY A 271 -35.17 25.88 6.57
C GLY A 271 -34.06 25.44 5.61
N GLU A 272 -33.76 24.14 5.46
CA GLU A 272 -32.65 23.69 4.60
C GLU A 272 -33.10 22.60 3.62
N ARG A 273 -33.24 22.97 2.34
CA ARG A 273 -33.26 22.04 1.21
C ARG A 273 -31.85 21.91 0.64
N LEU A 274 -30.89 21.59 1.50
CA LEU A 274 -29.50 21.39 1.09
C LEU A 274 -29.30 19.91 0.75
N VAL A 275 -28.99 19.66 -0.51
CA VAL A 275 -28.56 18.34 -0.98
C VAL A 275 -27.03 18.34 -0.94
N GLU A 276 -26.46 17.51 -0.07
CA GLU A 276 -25.00 17.34 0.05
C GLU A 276 -24.57 16.01 -0.56
N GLY A 277 -23.44 16.08 -1.27
CA GLY A 277 -22.80 14.95 -1.93
C GLY A 277 -21.45 14.59 -1.30
N MET A 278 -21.10 13.31 -1.30
CA MET A 278 -19.74 12.85 -1.00
C MET A 278 -19.40 11.61 -1.83
N ALA A 279 -18.43 11.76 -2.73
CA ALA A 279 -17.89 10.66 -3.52
C ALA A 279 -16.48 10.31 -3.06
N GLU A 280 -16.17 9.02 -3.13
CA GLU A 280 -14.77 8.61 -3.06
C GLU A 280 -14.06 9.13 -4.31
N ALA A 281 -13.10 10.04 -4.15
CA ALA A 281 -12.33 10.59 -5.28
C ALA A 281 -11.70 9.47 -6.11
N GLY A 282 -12.12 9.34 -7.38
CA GLY A 282 -11.69 8.25 -8.26
C GLY A 282 -12.18 6.85 -7.83
N GLY A 283 -13.23 6.79 -7.01
CA GLY A 283 -13.94 5.58 -6.59
C GLY A 283 -15.14 5.25 -7.46
N SER A 284 -15.97 4.35 -6.97
CA SER A 284 -17.19 3.87 -7.64
C SER A 284 -18.42 4.02 -6.74
N VAL A 285 -18.32 4.87 -5.72
CA VAL A 285 -19.35 5.09 -4.70
C VAL A 285 -19.51 6.58 -4.46
N GLY A 286 -20.75 7.05 -4.60
CA GLY A 286 -21.19 8.39 -4.22
C GLY A 286 -22.32 8.31 -3.18
N LEU A 287 -22.42 9.31 -2.33
CA LEU A 287 -23.48 9.45 -1.35
C LEU A 287 -24.15 10.80 -1.53
N VAL A 288 -25.48 10.80 -1.56
CA VAL A 288 -26.31 12.00 -1.73
C VAL A 288 -27.31 12.06 -0.58
N ARG A 289 -27.52 13.23 0.01
CA ARG A 289 -28.65 13.47 0.91
C ARG A 289 -29.80 14.09 0.13
N GLY A 290 -30.97 13.47 0.15
CA GLY A 290 -32.17 13.97 -0.52
C GLY A 290 -33.33 14.14 0.45
N VAL A 291 -34.36 14.85 0.01
CA VAL A 291 -35.55 15.09 0.81
C VAL A 291 -36.54 13.93 0.64
N GLN A 292 -37.03 13.38 1.75
CA GLN A 292 -37.92 12.21 1.77
C GLN A 292 -39.31 12.49 1.17
N GLU A 293 -39.72 13.75 1.12
CA GLU A 293 -41.02 14.20 0.59
C GLU A 293 -40.96 14.79 -0.82
N ASP A 294 -39.77 15.02 -1.40
CA ASP A 294 -39.63 15.69 -2.69
C ASP A 294 -40.00 14.75 -3.86
N THR A 295 -40.79 15.27 -4.80
CA THR A 295 -41.21 14.60 -6.02
C THR A 295 -40.74 15.29 -7.30
N GLU A 296 -40.24 16.53 -7.21
CA GLU A 296 -39.65 17.24 -8.34
C GLU A 296 -38.23 16.71 -8.61
N LEU A 297 -37.49 16.44 -7.53
CA LEU A 297 -36.16 15.81 -7.53
C LEU A 297 -35.09 16.57 -8.30
N THR A 298 -35.29 17.86 -8.59
CA THR A 298 -34.34 18.66 -9.38
C THR A 298 -32.95 18.67 -8.73
N LEU A 299 -32.89 18.98 -7.43
CA LEU A 299 -31.62 19.09 -6.72
C LEU A 299 -31.00 17.71 -6.48
N GLU A 300 -31.82 16.72 -6.14
CA GLU A 300 -31.38 15.34 -5.91
C GLU A 300 -30.80 14.71 -7.18
N LEU A 301 -31.44 14.87 -8.34
CA LEU A 301 -30.93 14.34 -9.60
C LEU A 301 -29.67 15.09 -10.06
N THR A 302 -29.59 16.40 -9.80
CA THR A 302 -28.38 17.19 -10.05
C THR A 302 -27.23 16.69 -9.19
N ALA A 303 -27.45 16.43 -7.91
CA ALA A 303 -26.43 15.86 -7.04
C ALA A 303 -26.05 14.43 -7.43
N VAL A 304 -27.01 13.59 -7.85
CA VAL A 304 -26.69 12.25 -8.39
C VAL A 304 -25.78 12.35 -9.61
N ALA A 305 -26.00 13.31 -10.52
CA ALA A 305 -25.09 13.58 -11.64
C ALA A 305 -23.71 14.05 -11.18
N HIS A 306 -23.68 15.00 -10.24
CA HIS A 306 -22.45 15.55 -9.65
C HIS A 306 -21.59 14.44 -9.04
N GLU A 307 -22.18 13.61 -8.17
CA GLU A 307 -21.51 12.49 -7.52
C GLU A 307 -21.06 11.40 -8.50
N LEU A 308 -21.87 11.13 -9.52
CA LEU A 308 -21.46 10.23 -10.59
C LEU A 308 -20.22 10.76 -11.30
N PHE A 309 -20.15 12.07 -11.57
CA PHE A 309 -19.01 12.67 -12.26
C PHE A 309 -17.76 12.65 -11.40
N HIS A 310 -17.87 12.80 -10.07
CA HIS A 310 -16.75 12.51 -9.17
C HIS A 310 -16.30 11.04 -9.19
N CYS A 311 -17.20 10.06 -9.32
CA CYS A 311 -16.84 8.65 -9.51
C CYS A 311 -16.09 8.40 -10.83
N LEU A 312 -16.30 9.27 -11.82
CA LEU A 312 -15.55 9.30 -13.08
C LEU A 312 -14.27 10.15 -12.97
N GLY A 313 -14.18 10.95 -11.90
CA GLY A 313 -13.05 11.74 -11.47
C GLY A 313 -12.99 13.13 -12.09
N ALA A 314 -14.16 13.72 -12.36
CA ALA A 314 -14.30 15.17 -12.42
C ALA A 314 -14.07 15.77 -11.03
N GLU A 315 -13.57 17.00 -11.01
CA GLU A 315 -13.34 17.78 -9.80
C GLU A 315 -14.43 18.83 -9.64
N ASP A 316 -14.63 19.28 -8.41
CA ASP A 316 -15.50 20.42 -8.12
C ASP A 316 -15.07 21.64 -8.93
N ALA A 317 -16.03 22.41 -9.44
CA ALA A 317 -15.76 23.61 -10.21
C ALA A 317 -16.15 24.91 -9.48
N TYR A 318 -16.39 24.83 -8.16
CA TYR A 318 -16.70 25.96 -7.29
C TYR A 318 -15.51 26.39 -6.40
N ASP A 319 -15.54 27.61 -5.88
CA ASP A 319 -14.52 28.20 -5.01
C ASP A 319 -14.72 27.85 -3.53
N ALA A 320 -13.94 28.43 -2.62
CA ALA A 320 -14.08 28.15 -1.19
C ALA A 320 -15.39 28.69 -0.59
N GLN A 321 -16.13 29.53 -1.31
CA GLN A 321 -17.39 30.13 -0.93
C GLN A 321 -18.60 29.40 -1.55
N GLY A 322 -18.35 28.42 -2.44
CA GLY A 322 -19.40 27.67 -3.12
C GLY A 322 -19.84 28.25 -4.46
N HIS A 323 -19.14 29.27 -4.98
CA HIS A 323 -19.49 29.92 -6.25
C HIS A 323 -18.67 29.39 -7.42
N ALA A 324 -19.22 29.46 -8.63
CA ALA A 324 -18.53 29.00 -9.84
C ALA A 324 -17.14 29.65 -10.01
N ARG A 325 -16.09 28.82 -10.11
CA ARG A 325 -14.75 29.29 -10.50
C ARG A 325 -14.76 29.71 -11.96
N VAL A 326 -14.14 30.85 -12.27
CA VAL A 326 -14.04 31.32 -13.65
C VAL A 326 -12.66 30.94 -14.20
N PRO A 327 -12.57 30.24 -15.35
CA PRO A 327 -13.66 29.81 -16.24
C PRO A 327 -14.24 28.41 -15.96
N GLU A 328 -13.66 27.63 -15.06
CA GLU A 328 -13.90 26.17 -14.95
C GLU A 328 -15.35 25.80 -14.65
N GLY A 329 -16.03 26.56 -13.79
CA GLY A 329 -17.41 26.37 -13.35
C GLY A 329 -18.46 27.07 -14.20
N LEU A 330 -18.09 27.53 -15.41
CA LEU A 330 -19.04 28.17 -16.34
C LEU A 330 -19.37 27.25 -17.52
N VAL A 331 -20.64 27.22 -17.90
CA VAL A 331 -21.10 26.48 -19.08
C VAL A 331 -20.68 27.18 -20.38
N GLU A 332 -20.72 28.52 -20.41
CA GLU A 332 -20.29 29.36 -21.53
C GLU A 332 -19.22 30.37 -21.08
N PRO A 333 -17.97 29.94 -20.85
CA PRO A 333 -16.91 30.82 -20.32
C PRO A 333 -16.51 31.96 -21.28
N GLY A 334 -16.83 31.84 -22.58
CA GLY A 334 -16.57 32.86 -23.60
C GLY A 334 -17.72 33.85 -23.85
N ARG A 335 -18.83 33.76 -23.11
CA ARG A 335 -20.03 34.58 -23.31
C ARG A 335 -19.79 36.06 -23.02
N GLN A 336 -20.46 36.95 -23.76
CA GLN A 336 -20.46 38.40 -23.50
C GLN A 336 -21.89 38.98 -23.56
N PRO A 337 -22.42 39.58 -22.47
CA PRO A 337 -21.83 39.67 -21.14
C PRO A 337 -21.67 38.27 -20.48
N LEU A 338 -20.68 38.13 -19.59
CA LEU A 338 -20.37 36.84 -18.93
C LEU A 338 -21.55 36.34 -18.09
N TYR A 339 -22.23 37.25 -17.40
CA TYR A 339 -23.38 36.95 -16.55
C TYR A 339 -24.67 37.60 -17.10
N PRO A 340 -25.85 37.01 -16.83
CA PRO A 340 -26.02 35.68 -16.22
C PRO A 340 -25.61 34.57 -17.20
N GLN A 341 -25.10 33.48 -16.65
CA GLN A 341 -24.90 32.23 -17.40
C GLN A 341 -26.27 31.60 -17.70
N PRO A 342 -26.41 30.88 -18.83
CA PRO A 342 -27.69 30.33 -19.24
C PRO A 342 -28.10 29.07 -18.46
N ALA A 343 -27.18 28.47 -17.72
CA ALA A 343 -27.36 27.22 -17.00
C ALA A 343 -26.31 27.10 -15.89
N ALA A 344 -26.61 26.26 -14.90
CA ALA A 344 -25.67 25.79 -13.90
C ALA A 344 -24.70 24.80 -14.54
N GLU A 345 -23.42 24.89 -14.19
CA GLU A 345 -22.48 23.83 -14.48
C GLU A 345 -22.67 22.72 -13.42
N VAL A 346 -22.74 21.46 -13.83
CA VAL A 346 -23.10 20.34 -12.93
C VAL A 346 -22.12 20.13 -11.78
N MET A 347 -20.84 20.44 -11.96
CA MET A 347 -19.80 20.42 -10.92
C MET A 347 -19.78 21.69 -10.06
N VAL A 348 -20.73 22.62 -10.26
CA VAL A 348 -20.99 23.79 -9.40
C VAL A 348 -22.33 23.64 -8.69
N GLY A 349 -23.40 23.31 -9.42
CA GLY A 349 -24.75 23.13 -8.85
C GLY A 349 -25.59 24.41 -8.69
N GLU A 350 -25.05 25.59 -9.01
CA GLU A 350 -25.80 26.85 -9.11
C GLU A 350 -25.65 27.50 -10.49
N VAL A 351 -26.65 28.28 -10.89
CA VAL A 351 -26.65 29.13 -12.10
C VAL A 351 -25.98 30.46 -11.76
N PRO A 352 -24.78 30.78 -12.29
CA PRO A 352 -24.12 32.04 -12.00
C PRO A 352 -24.88 33.23 -12.58
N VAL A 353 -25.36 34.13 -11.72
CA VAL A 353 -26.09 35.36 -12.11
C VAL A 353 -25.23 36.61 -11.98
N GLY A 354 -24.11 36.52 -11.26
CA GLY A 354 -23.12 37.58 -11.07
C GLY A 354 -21.77 37.04 -10.62
N GLU A 355 -20.85 37.94 -10.29
CA GLU A 355 -19.57 37.57 -9.68
C GLU A 355 -19.81 37.14 -8.23
N ALA A 356 -19.45 35.89 -7.89
CA ALA A 356 -19.74 35.27 -6.59
C ALA A 356 -21.24 35.33 -6.21
N GLU A 357 -22.13 35.23 -7.21
CA GLU A 357 -23.56 35.19 -7.00
C GLU A 357 -24.20 34.15 -7.93
N GLY A 358 -24.98 33.25 -7.34
CA GLY A 358 -25.69 32.21 -8.06
C GLY A 358 -27.05 31.92 -7.46
N ARG A 359 -27.88 31.22 -8.24
CA ARG A 359 -29.17 30.71 -7.79
C ARG A 359 -29.23 29.20 -8.05
N LEU A 360 -30.00 28.48 -7.24
CA LEU A 360 -30.26 27.08 -7.52
C LEU A 360 -31.02 26.90 -8.85
N PRO A 361 -30.75 25.81 -9.59
CA PRO A 361 -31.51 25.48 -10.79
C PRO A 361 -32.94 25.07 -10.42
N GLU A 362 -33.90 25.48 -11.24
CA GLU A 362 -35.31 25.14 -11.04
C GLU A 362 -35.69 23.80 -11.70
N SER A 363 -34.87 23.33 -12.64
CA SER A 363 -35.06 22.07 -13.36
C SER A 363 -33.73 21.49 -13.82
N LEU A 364 -33.71 20.20 -14.18
CA LEU A 364 -32.52 19.54 -14.73
C LEU A 364 -32.12 20.14 -16.09
N GLU A 365 -33.05 20.76 -16.82
CA GLU A 365 -32.81 21.47 -18.06
C GLU A 365 -31.97 22.76 -17.89
N GLU A 366 -31.97 23.33 -16.68
CA GLU A 366 -31.09 24.44 -16.30
C GLU A 366 -29.69 23.98 -15.86
N VAL A 367 -29.39 22.67 -15.88
CA VAL A 367 -28.08 22.13 -15.53
C VAL A 367 -27.41 21.59 -16.79
N ARG A 368 -26.11 21.87 -16.95
CA ARG A 368 -25.32 21.45 -18.11
C ARG A 368 -23.93 21.00 -17.72
N VAL A 369 -23.32 20.24 -18.61
CA VAL A 369 -21.91 19.85 -18.49
C VAL A 369 -21.06 20.93 -19.15
N GLY A 370 -20.20 21.59 -18.38
CA GLY A 370 -19.26 22.59 -18.88
C GLY A 370 -18.10 21.99 -19.68
N PRO A 371 -17.34 22.80 -20.43
CA PRO A 371 -16.24 22.31 -21.26
C PRO A 371 -15.13 21.62 -20.45
N PHE A 372 -14.82 22.10 -19.25
CA PHE A 372 -13.79 21.51 -18.38
C PHE A 372 -14.20 20.14 -17.82
N THR A 373 -15.47 20.01 -17.41
CA THR A 373 -16.07 18.75 -16.99
C THR A 373 -16.10 17.76 -18.16
N ALA A 374 -16.48 18.19 -19.36
CA ALA A 374 -16.49 17.36 -20.55
C ALA A 374 -15.10 16.81 -20.92
N ILE A 375 -14.03 17.60 -20.74
CA ILE A 375 -12.64 17.13 -20.91
C ILE A 375 -12.29 16.09 -19.84
N SER A 376 -12.65 16.34 -18.58
CA SER A 376 -12.43 15.40 -17.48
C SER A 376 -13.10 14.04 -17.72
N LEU A 377 -14.28 14.07 -18.35
CA LEU A 377 -15.02 12.89 -18.77
C LEU A 377 -14.54 12.28 -20.09
N ARG A 378 -13.57 12.88 -20.80
CA ARG A 378 -13.16 12.48 -22.16
C ARG A 378 -14.30 12.49 -23.19
N TRP A 379 -15.29 13.36 -22.98
CA TRP A 379 -16.27 13.69 -24.01
C TRP A 379 -15.72 14.74 -24.98
N ALA A 380 -14.78 15.56 -24.53
CA ALA A 380 -14.05 16.53 -25.33
C ALA A 380 -12.53 16.22 -25.30
N PRO A 381 -11.76 16.62 -26.34
CA PRO A 381 -10.33 16.36 -26.45
C PRO A 381 -9.46 17.13 -25.45
#